data_AF-A0A354FD41-F1
#
_entry.id   AF-A0A354FD41-F1
#
_cell.length_a   1.000
_cell.length_b   1.000
_cell.length_c   1.000
_cell.angle_alpha   90.00
_cell.angle_beta   90.00
_cell.angle_gamma   90.00
#
_symmetry.space_group_name_H-M   'P 1'
#
loop_
_entity.id
_entity.type
_entity.pdbx_description
1 polymer ?
#
loop_
_entity_poly.entity_id
_entity_poly.type
_entity_poly.pdbx_seq_one_letter_code
_entity_poly.pdbx_strand_id
1 'polypeptide(L)'
;RLNVVPIYMPPLRERKEDIIPLVLTFLEQLNEKYALNKRFSADLMKNFLTYKWPGNIRELENVVERLVVTSSEEEITARDFFDIGLMVDTESCPLKKTLEDMESNILEDMY
;
A
#
# COMPACT_ATOMS: atom_id res chain seq x y z
N ARG A 1 -34.18 -9.41 15.99
CA ARG A 1 -34.09 -9.44 14.51
C ARG A 1 -33.91 -8.00 14.07
N LEU A 2 -32.66 -7.57 13.83
CA LEU A 2 -32.32 -6.21 13.44
C LEU A 2 -32.32 -6.14 11.91
N ASN A 3 -33.24 -5.36 11.35
CA ASN A 3 -33.20 -4.96 9.95
C ASN A 3 -31.97 -4.08 9.76
N VAL A 4 -30.88 -4.70 9.29
CA VAL A 4 -29.75 -3.98 8.70
C VAL A 4 -30.28 -3.39 7.39
N VAL A 5 -30.62 -2.10 7.41
CA VAL A 5 -30.86 -1.33 6.20
C VAL A 5 -29.60 -1.45 5.34
N PRO A 6 -29.66 -1.92 4.08
CA PRO A 6 -28.48 -2.03 3.24
C PRO A 6 -28.03 -0.61 2.88
N ILE A 7 -27.09 -0.07 3.65
CA ILE A 7 -26.37 1.14 3.27
C ILE A 7 -25.46 0.73 2.12
N TYR A 8 -25.84 1.09 0.89
CA TYR A 8 -24.97 0.94 -0.27
C TYR A 8 -23.80 1.92 -0.11
N MET A 9 -22.72 1.47 0.51
CA MET A 9 -21.48 2.24 0.58
C MET A 9 -20.71 1.99 -0.72
N PRO A 10 -20.58 2.99 -1.61
CA PRO A 10 -19.83 2.79 -2.83
C PRO A 10 -18.37 2.45 -2.49
N PRO A 11 -17.74 1.55 -3.24
CA PRO A 11 -16.39 1.08 -2.99
C PRO A 11 -15.40 2.25 -3.07
N LEU A 12 -14.31 2.18 -2.31
CA LEU A 12 -13.34 3.27 -2.17
C LEU A 12 -12.69 3.65 -3.51
N ARG A 13 -12.62 2.69 -4.45
CA ARG A 13 -12.17 2.88 -5.84
C ARG A 13 -12.98 3.92 -6.63
N GLU A 14 -14.25 4.15 -6.27
CA GLU A 14 -15.13 5.14 -6.90
C GLU A 14 -14.99 6.53 -6.26
N ARG A 15 -14.23 6.64 -5.15
CA ARG A 15 -13.99 7.87 -4.38
C ARG A 15 -12.51 8.04 -4.04
N LYS A 16 -11.68 8.14 -5.07
CA LYS A 16 -10.23 8.28 -4.91
C LYS A 16 -9.83 9.55 -4.15
N GLU A 17 -10.65 10.59 -4.23
CA GLU A 17 -10.45 11.86 -3.53
C GLU A 17 -10.48 11.68 -1.99
N ASP A 18 -11.20 10.68 -1.49
CA ASP A 18 -11.31 10.40 -0.05
C ASP A 18 -10.08 9.64 0.49
N ILE A 19 -9.29 9.00 -0.37
CA ILE A 19 -8.17 8.15 0.05
C ILE A 19 -7.15 8.95 0.86
N ILE A 20 -6.76 10.13 0.36
CA ILE A 20 -5.70 10.95 0.97
C ILE A 20 -6.11 11.50 2.34
N PRO A 21 -7.28 12.14 2.50
CA PRO A 21 -7.78 12.52 3.82
C PRO A 21 -7.89 11.35 4.80
N LEU A 22 -8.34 10.18 4.33
CA LEU A 22 -8.48 8.99 5.18
C LEU A 22 -7.13 8.48 5.69
N VAL A 23 -6.14 8.30 4.82
CA VAL A 23 -4.82 7.79 5.27
C VAL A 23 -4.15 8.73 6.25
N LEU A 24 -4.27 10.05 6.05
CA LEU A 24 -3.74 11.05 6.97
C LEU A 24 -4.45 10.98 8.33
N THR A 25 -5.77 10.82 8.32
CA THR A 25 -6.57 10.67 9.54
C THR A 25 -6.17 9.42 10.32
N PHE A 26 -6.01 8.29 9.63
CA PHE A 26 -5.55 7.05 10.27
C PHE A 26 -4.13 7.18 10.80
N LEU A 27 -3.22 7.80 10.05
CA LEU A 27 -1.85 8.05 10.51
C LEU A 27 -1.82 8.90 11.79
N GLU A 28 -2.59 9.98 11.84
CA GLU A 28 -2.67 10.84 13.02
C GLU A 28 -3.21 10.07 14.24
N GLN A 29 -4.30 9.32 14.07
CA GLN A 29 -4.86 8.48 15.13
C GLN A 29 -3.87 7.43 15.64
N LEU A 30 -3.09 6.81 14.75
CA LEU A 30 -2.10 5.80 15.12
C LEU A 30 -0.89 6.45 15.80
N ASN A 31 -0.44 7.61 15.33
CA ASN A 31 0.62 8.37 15.99
C ASN A 31 0.24 8.75 17.42
N GLU A 32 -0.99 9.24 17.63
CA GLU A 32 -1.51 9.52 18.98
C GLU A 32 -1.60 8.25 19.83
N LYS A 33 -2.16 7.17 19.28
CA LYS A 33 -2.36 5.89 19.99
C LYS A 33 -1.06 5.23 20.42
N TYR A 34 -0.02 5.28 19.59
CA TYR A 34 1.28 4.64 19.84
C TYR A 34 2.36 5.62 20.31
N ALA A 35 2.02 6.90 20.51
CA ALA A 35 2.96 7.98 20.83
C ALA A 35 4.14 8.04 19.83
N LEU A 36 3.83 7.93 18.55
CA LEU A 36 4.79 7.99 17.44
C LEU A 36 4.67 9.33 16.70
N ASN A 37 5.63 9.59 15.81
CA ASN A 37 5.62 10.75 14.91
C ASN A 37 5.93 10.32 13.47
N LYS A 38 5.22 9.28 13.00
CA LYS A 38 5.41 8.75 11.65
C LYS A 38 4.81 9.70 10.61
N ARG A 39 5.41 9.76 9.43
CA ARG A 39 4.93 10.51 8.25
C ARG A 39 5.01 9.67 6.99
N PHE A 40 4.10 9.88 6.05
CA PHE A 40 4.19 9.25 4.73
C PHE A 40 5.04 10.09 3.78
N SER A 41 5.94 9.42 3.05
CA SER A 41 6.65 10.03 1.92
C SER A 41 5.68 10.41 0.79
N ALA A 42 6.05 11.42 0.00
CA ALA A 42 5.23 11.86 -1.14
C ALA A 42 5.01 10.74 -2.18
N ASP A 43 5.97 9.84 -2.37
CA ASP A 43 5.84 8.73 -3.31
C ASP A 43 4.89 7.64 -2.79
N LEU A 44 4.87 7.39 -1.48
CA LEU A 44 3.88 6.50 -0.88
C LEU A 44 2.44 7.04 -1.05
N MET A 45 2.25 8.36 -0.94
CA MET A 45 0.94 8.98 -1.16
C MET A 45 0.42 8.73 -2.59
N LYS A 46 1.30 8.71 -3.59
CA LYS A 46 0.93 8.34 -4.97
C LYS A 46 0.49 6.88 -5.05
N ASN A 47 1.20 5.97 -4.36
CA ASN A 47 0.86 4.54 -4.35
C ASN A 47 -0.54 4.29 -3.76
N PHE A 48 -0.92 5.03 -2.72
CA PHE A 48 -2.26 4.93 -2.15
C PHE A 48 -3.36 5.31 -3.17
N LEU A 49 -3.11 6.28 -4.06
CA LEU A 49 -4.06 6.69 -5.10
C LEU A 49 -4.13 5.72 -6.28
N THR A 50 -3.03 5.01 -6.57
CA THR A 50 -2.95 4.08 -7.69
C THR A 50 -3.50 2.69 -7.36
N TYR A 51 -3.44 2.30 -6.08
CA TYR A 51 -3.92 0.98 -5.65
C TYR A 51 -5.46 0.91 -5.67
N LYS A 52 -5.99 -0.28 -6.01
CA LYS A 52 -7.43 -0.47 -6.27
C LYS A 52 -8.29 -0.62 -5.01
N TRP A 53 -7.67 -0.94 -3.87
CA TRP A 53 -8.35 -1.18 -2.57
C TRP A 53 -9.55 -2.14 -2.69
N PRO A 54 -9.37 -3.41 -3.13
CA PRO A 54 -10.46 -4.39 -3.23
C PRO A 54 -11.24 -4.60 -1.91
N GLY A 55 -10.61 -4.41 -0.75
CA GLY A 55 -11.23 -4.44 0.57
C GLY A 55 -11.72 -3.08 1.09
N ASN A 56 -11.75 -2.05 0.23
CA ASN A 56 -12.20 -0.69 0.53
C ASN A 56 -11.46 -0.07 1.74
N ILE A 57 -12.19 0.67 2.57
CA ILE A 57 -11.67 1.39 3.74
C ILE A 57 -11.03 0.42 4.75
N ARG A 58 -11.55 -0.82 4.89
CA ARG A 58 -10.99 -1.79 5.85
C ARG A 58 -9.60 -2.27 5.44
N GLU A 59 -9.36 -2.44 4.13
CA GLU A 59 -8.02 -2.75 3.64
C GLU A 59 -7.07 -1.57 3.81
N LEU A 60 -7.54 -0.35 3.49
CA LEU A 60 -6.77 0.88 3.69
C LEU A 60 -6.28 1.03 5.13
N GLU A 61 -7.19 0.89 6.09
CA GLU A 61 -6.91 0.97 7.53
C GLU A 61 -5.88 -0.09 7.95
N ASN A 62 -6.11 -1.37 7.60
CA ASN A 62 -5.20 -2.46 7.93
C ASN A 62 -3.78 -2.25 7.37
N VAL A 63 -3.69 -1.73 6.14
CA VAL A 63 -2.42 -1.45 5.46
C VAL A 63 -1.69 -0.31 6.16
N VAL A 64 -2.38 0.79 6.45
CA VAL A 64 -1.82 1.94 7.17
C VAL A 64 -1.36 1.54 8.57
N GLU A 65 -2.17 0.78 9.32
CA GLU A 65 -1.77 0.27 10.64
C GLU A 65 -0.53 -0.60 10.54
N ARG A 66 -0.49 -1.54 9.59
CA ARG A 66 0.68 -2.40 9.38
C ARG A 66 1.93 -1.57 9.08
N LEU A 67 1.85 -0.61 8.16
CA LEU A 67 2.96 0.27 7.81
C LEU A 67 3.51 1.03 9.02
N VAL A 68 2.63 1.60 9.86
CA VAL A 68 3.04 2.35 11.05
C VAL A 68 3.73 1.43 12.06
N VAL A 69 3.26 0.20 12.22
CA VAL A 69 3.81 -0.78 13.17
C VAL A 69 5.10 -1.42 12.68
N THR A 70 5.23 -1.69 11.37
CA THR A 70 6.41 -2.38 10.81
C THR A 70 7.53 -1.45 10.40
N SER A 71 7.24 -0.19 10.07
CA SER A 71 8.27 0.79 9.74
C SER A 71 9.12 1.10 10.97
N SER A 72 10.43 0.99 10.84
CA SER A 72 11.36 1.37 11.91
C SER A 72 11.57 2.89 11.92
N GLU A 73 11.65 3.50 10.74
CA GLU A 73 11.92 4.93 10.56
C GLU A 73 10.67 5.81 10.72
N GLU A 74 10.85 7.07 11.12
CA GLU A 74 9.75 8.04 11.18
C GLU A 74 9.10 8.28 9.82
N GLU A 75 9.87 8.21 8.74
CA GLU A 75 9.36 8.36 7.39
C GLU A 75 9.05 7.00 6.77
N ILE A 76 7.78 6.78 6.46
CA ILE A 76 7.28 5.57 5.81
C ILE A 76 7.31 5.79 4.30
N THR A 77 8.02 4.91 3.61
CA THR A 77 8.33 5.04 2.19
C THR A 77 7.49 4.10 1.34
N ALA A 78 7.56 4.27 0.01
CA ALA A 78 6.99 3.33 -0.93
C ALA A 78 7.57 1.92 -0.76
N ARG A 79 8.83 1.79 -0.32
CA ARG A 79 9.46 0.48 -0.09
C ARG A 79 8.73 -0.29 1.00
N ASP A 80 8.42 0.36 2.12
CA ASP A 80 7.69 -0.27 3.23
C ASP A 80 6.32 -0.80 2.79
N PHE A 81 5.67 -0.11 1.84
CA PHE A 81 4.40 -0.52 1.25
C PHE A 81 4.51 -1.76 0.36
N PHE A 82 5.60 -1.90 -0.39
CA PHE A 82 5.86 -3.11 -1.17
C PHE A 82 6.29 -4.29 -0.27
N ASP A 83 7.04 -4.00 0.80
CA ASP A 83 7.57 -5.02 1.72
C ASP A 83 6.46 -5.72 2.52
N ILE A 84 5.34 -5.03 2.83
CA ILE A 84 4.20 -5.64 3.53
C ILE A 84 3.34 -6.59 2.67
N GLY A 85 3.74 -6.83 1.42
CA GLY A 85 3.14 -7.86 0.58
C GLY A 85 1.88 -7.43 -0.17
N LEU A 86 1.64 -6.12 -0.33
CA LEU A 86 0.75 -5.66 -1.40
C LEU A 86 1.49 -5.87 -2.72
N MET A 87 1.42 -7.10 -3.22
CA MET A 87 1.73 -7.40 -4.61
C MET A 87 0.84 -6.49 -5.46
N VAL A 88 1.39 -5.35 -5.87
CA VAL A 88 0.91 -4.65 -7.05
C VAL A 88 0.91 -5.69 -8.15
N ASP A 89 -0.24 -5.87 -8.83
CA ASP A 89 -0.35 -6.64 -10.06
C ASP A 89 0.97 -6.49 -10.83
N THR A 90 1.77 -7.56 -10.85
CA THR A 90 3.19 -7.58 -11.21
C THR A 90 3.43 -7.40 -12.72
N GLU A 91 2.56 -6.68 -13.42
CA GLU A 91 2.74 -6.38 -14.85
C GLU A 91 3.56 -5.11 -15.10
N SER A 92 3.85 -4.28 -14.08
CA SER A 92 4.54 -3.00 -14.29
C SER A 92 5.88 -2.81 -13.57
N CYS A 93 6.45 -3.85 -12.93
CA CYS A 93 7.77 -3.72 -12.31
C CYS A 93 8.86 -4.36 -13.21
N PRO A 94 9.81 -3.57 -13.78
CA PRO A 94 10.85 -4.07 -14.66
C PRO A 94 11.85 -5.04 -14.01
N LEU A 95 11.81 -5.22 -12.68
CA LEU A 95 12.76 -6.05 -11.94
C LEU A 95 12.63 -7.56 -12.23
N LYS A 96 11.48 -8.03 -12.73
CA LYS A 96 11.36 -9.43 -13.18
C LYS A 96 12.05 -9.65 -14.54
N LYS A 97 12.07 -8.63 -15.39
CA LYS A 97 12.69 -8.69 -16.72
C LYS A 97 14.22 -8.75 -16.61
N THR A 98 14.80 -8.02 -15.66
CA THR A 98 16.25 -8.00 -15.46
C THR A 98 16.81 -9.35 -14.98
N LEU A 99 16.04 -10.14 -14.23
CA LEU A 99 16.49 -11.45 -13.75
C LEU A 99 16.43 -12.51 -14.85
N GLU A 100 15.39 -12.50 -15.69
CA GLU A 100 15.29 -13.40 -16.86
C GLU A 100 16.36 -13.09 -17.92
N ASP A 101 16.72 -11.81 -18.10
CA ASP A 101 17.79 -11.39 -19.02
C ASP A 101 19.19 -11.77 -18.50
N MET A 102 19.39 -11.88 -17.19
CA MET A 102 20.68 -12.31 -16.61
C MET A 102 20.89 -13.83 -16.68
N GLU A 103 19.83 -14.63 -16.57
CA GLU A 103 19.94 -16.10 -16.61
C GLU A 103 20.27 -16.62 -18.02
N SER A 104 19.85 -15.92 -19.08
CA SER A 104 20.13 -16.33 -20.46
C SER A 104 21.59 -16.12 -20.87
N ASN A 105 22.26 -15.10 -20.35
CA ASN A 105 23.66 -14.80 -20.68
C ASN A 105 24.68 -15.78 -20.06
N ILE A 106 24.32 -16.49 -18.98
CA ILE A 106 25.24 -17.43 -18.34
C ILE A 106 25.33 -18.77 -19.10
N LEU A 107 24.30 -19.10 -19.90
CA LEU A 107 24.26 -20.34 -20.67
C LEU A 107 24.90 -20.22 -22.06
N GLU A 108 25.05 -19.01 -22.61
CA GLU A 108 25.75 -18.78 -23.88
C GLU A 108 27.28 -18.82 -23.75
N ASP A 109 27.83 -18.44 -22.58
CA ASP A 109 29.29 -18.47 -22.34
C ASP A 109 29.83 -19.87 -21.94
N MET A 110 28.97 -20.90 -21.93
CA MET A 110 29.33 -22.28 -21.59
C MET A 110 29.30 -23.28 -22.77
N TYR A 111 29.15 -22.80 -24.01
CA TYR A 111 29.33 -23.57 -25.25
C TYR A 111 30.15 -22.79 -26.27
#